data_AF-A0A2P6RF49-F1
#
_entry.id   AF-A0A2P6RF49-F1
#
_cell.length_a   1.000
_cell.length_b   1.000
_cell.length_c   1.000
_cell.angle_alpha   90.00
_cell.angle_beta   90.00
_cell.angle_gamma   90.00
#
_symmetry.space_group_name_H-M   'P 1'
#
loop_
_entity.id
_entity.type
_entity.pdbx_description
1 polymer ?
#
loop_
_entity_poly.entity_id
_entity_poly.type
_entity_poly.pdbx_seq_one_letter_code
_entity_poly.pdbx_strand_id
1 'polypeptide(L)'
;MECFLHARAQETVHGGLMVLVTPGYLADTPPSHTLANVTYQILGSCLIDMARKGVVNEEKIDSFNVPIYYVCPRELEDVVEQNGCFSIEIMEHLPTMMESDTISKNSKHVRAIMEGLFMQHFGEEILDELFDLFHTKVKEQDSVLE
;
A
#
# COMPACT_ATOMS: atom_id res chain seq x y z
N MET A 1 -2.06 -1.11 15.03
CA MET A 1 -1.53 0.16 15.60
C MET A 1 -1.48 0.12 17.13
N GLU A 2 -2.48 -0.42 17.82
CA GLU A 2 -2.50 -0.57 19.30
C GLU A 2 -1.20 -1.13 19.92
N CYS A 3 -0.73 -2.31 19.48
CA CYS A 3 0.51 -2.92 20.02
C CYS A 3 1.74 -2.02 19.84
N PHE A 4 1.81 -1.30 18.70
CA PHE A 4 2.90 -0.38 18.43
C PHE A 4 2.89 0.77 19.43
N LEU A 5 1.74 1.42 19.63
CA LEU A 5 1.61 2.53 20.58
C LEU A 5 1.89 2.04 22.01
N HIS A 6 1.35 0.89 22.42
CA HIS A 6 1.62 0.35 23.75
C HIS A 6 3.12 0.11 24.00
N ALA A 7 3.84 -0.46 23.04
CA ALA A 7 5.29 -0.63 23.15
C ALA A 7 6.02 0.71 23.23
N ARG A 8 5.66 1.68 22.38
CA ARG A 8 6.28 3.02 22.40
C ARG A 8 6.03 3.76 23.70
N ALA A 9 4.88 3.57 24.33
CA ALA A 9 4.57 4.19 25.62
C ALA A 9 5.52 3.73 26.74
N GLN A 10 5.97 2.47 26.69
CA GLN A 10 6.91 1.91 27.67
C GLN A 10 8.36 2.39 27.44
N GLU A 11 8.71 2.63 26.17
CA GLU A 11 10.06 3.01 25.77
C GLU A 11 10.29 4.53 25.77
N THR A 12 9.22 5.32 25.62
CA THR A 12 9.29 6.78 25.56
C THR A 12 9.33 7.36 26.96
N VAL A 13 10.27 8.28 27.20
CA VAL A 13 10.37 8.99 28.48
C VAL A 13 9.15 9.89 28.72
N HIS A 14 8.87 10.22 29.98
CA HIS A 14 7.80 11.16 30.32
C HIS A 14 8.01 12.51 29.62
N GLY A 15 6.99 13.00 28.90
CA GLY A 15 7.05 14.21 28.09
C GLY A 15 7.81 14.08 26.76
N GLY A 16 8.24 12.87 26.39
CA GLY A 16 8.86 12.61 25.09
C GLY A 16 7.87 12.72 23.93
N LEU A 17 8.37 13.05 22.75
CA LEU A 17 7.58 13.19 21.53
C LEU A 17 7.85 12.04 20.56
N MET A 18 6.82 11.68 19.80
CA MET A 18 6.90 10.73 18.70
C MET A 18 6.30 11.36 17.45
N VAL A 19 6.97 11.20 16.32
CA VAL A 19 6.47 11.63 15.01
C VAL A 19 6.21 10.40 14.15
N LEU A 20 5.00 10.29 13.60
CA LEU A 20 4.59 9.21 12.71
C LEU A 20 4.20 9.78 11.36
N VAL A 21 4.77 9.22 10.30
CA VAL A 21 4.38 9.51 8.92
C VAL A 21 3.91 8.21 8.30
N THR A 22 2.61 8.13 7.99
CA THR A 22 1.99 6.93 7.43
C THR A 22 1.26 7.28 6.15
N PRO A 23 1.26 6.40 5.14
CA PRO A 23 0.41 6.61 3.99
C PRO A 23 -1.06 6.45 4.42
N GLY A 24 -1.91 7.35 3.95
CA GLY A 24 -3.32 7.40 4.30
C GLY A 24 -4.15 8.00 3.17
N TYR A 25 -5.44 8.15 3.40
CA TYR A 25 -6.35 8.82 2.48
C TYR A 25 -7.26 9.80 3.23
N LEU A 26 -7.74 10.82 2.50
CA LEU A 26 -8.74 11.75 3.03
C LEU A 26 -10.12 11.09 2.98
N ALA A 27 -10.92 11.31 4.03
CA ALA A 27 -12.23 10.67 4.21
C ALA A 27 -13.20 10.88 3.02
N ASP A 28 -13.01 11.94 2.23
CA ASP A 28 -13.89 12.29 1.11
C ASP A 28 -13.55 11.56 -0.20
N THR A 29 -12.43 10.82 -0.27
CA THR A 29 -12.08 10.00 -1.44
C THR A 29 -12.50 8.56 -1.20
N PRO A 30 -13.25 7.92 -2.11
CA PRO A 30 -13.54 6.51 -1.97
C PRO A 30 -12.23 5.71 -1.97
N PRO A 31 -12.02 4.78 -1.01
CA PRO A 31 -10.75 4.07 -0.88
C PRO A 31 -10.29 3.42 -2.19
N SER A 32 -11.23 2.87 -2.97
CA SER A 32 -10.96 2.20 -4.25
C SER A 32 -10.31 3.08 -5.33
N HIS A 33 -10.40 4.41 -5.22
CA HIS A 33 -9.85 5.35 -6.20
C HIS A 33 -8.53 5.98 -5.77
N THR A 34 -7.98 5.58 -4.61
CA THR A 34 -6.65 6.03 -4.21
C THR A 34 -5.59 5.47 -5.17
N LEU A 35 -4.54 6.26 -5.44
CA LEU A 35 -3.45 5.87 -6.34
C LEU A 35 -2.83 4.52 -5.98
N ALA A 36 -2.69 4.26 -4.67
CA ALA A 36 -2.24 2.99 -4.14
C ALA A 36 -3.16 1.83 -4.53
N ASN A 37 -4.47 1.98 -4.32
CA ASN A 37 -5.42 0.92 -4.65
C ASN A 37 -5.55 0.67 -6.14
N VAL A 38 -5.46 1.72 -6.98
CA VAL A 38 -5.37 1.55 -8.43
C VAL A 38 -4.13 0.72 -8.80
N THR A 39 -2.98 1.00 -8.18
CA THR A 39 -1.74 0.23 -8.39
C THR A 39 -1.94 -1.26 -8.05
N TYR A 40 -2.57 -1.56 -6.91
CA TYR A 40 -2.86 -2.95 -6.52
C TYR A 40 -3.89 -3.64 -7.40
N GLN A 41 -4.87 -2.90 -7.93
CA GLN A 41 -5.83 -3.43 -8.91
C GLN A 41 -5.13 -3.83 -10.21
N ILE A 42 -4.17 -3.03 -10.70
CA ILE A 42 -3.39 -3.38 -11.89
C ILE A 42 -2.57 -4.65 -11.62
N LEU A 43 -1.88 -4.75 -10.46
CA LEU A 43 -1.16 -5.97 -10.06
C LEU A 43 -2.08 -7.20 -10.01
N GLY A 44 -3.25 -7.06 -9.38
CA GLY A 44 -4.26 -8.12 -9.35
C GLY A 44 -4.67 -8.55 -10.75
N SER A 45 -4.90 -7.59 -11.66
CA SER A 45 -5.22 -7.89 -13.06
C SER A 45 -4.09 -8.62 -13.80
N CYS A 46 -2.82 -8.36 -13.46
CA CYS A 46 -1.69 -9.09 -14.02
C CYS A 46 -1.69 -10.55 -13.58
N LEU A 47 -1.95 -10.81 -12.29
CA LEU A 47 -2.05 -12.18 -11.76
C LEU A 47 -3.18 -12.97 -12.45
N ILE A 48 -4.33 -12.34 -12.66
CA ILE A 48 -5.45 -12.97 -13.39
C ILE A 48 -5.06 -13.34 -14.82
N ASP A 49 -4.32 -12.48 -15.52
CA ASP A 49 -3.84 -12.81 -16.86
C ASP A 49 -2.80 -13.93 -16.86
N MET A 50 -1.93 -13.98 -15.86
CA MET A 50 -0.98 -15.09 -15.67
C MET A 50 -1.70 -16.40 -15.33
N ALA A 51 -2.80 -16.35 -14.57
CA ALA A 51 -3.62 -17.53 -14.31
C ALA A 51 -4.31 -18.05 -15.57
N ARG A 52 -4.82 -17.15 -16.44
CA ARG A 52 -5.37 -17.53 -17.75
C ARG A 52 -4.33 -18.22 -18.65
N LYS A 53 -3.06 -17.86 -18.52
CA LYS A 53 -1.95 -18.53 -19.22
C LYS A 53 -1.49 -19.82 -18.56
N GLY A 54 -2.01 -20.16 -17.38
CA GLY A 54 -1.60 -21.33 -16.59
C GLY A 54 -0.27 -21.17 -15.85
N VAL A 55 0.24 -19.93 -15.73
CA VAL A 55 1.50 -19.64 -15.02
C VAL A 55 1.28 -19.58 -13.50
N VAL A 56 0.10 -19.13 -13.07
CA VAL A 56 -0.30 -19.02 -11.65
C VAL A 56 -1.59 -19.79 -11.42
N ASN A 57 -1.73 -20.46 -10.28
CA ASN A 57 -2.99 -21.08 -9.87
C ASN A 57 -3.95 -20.01 -9.33
N GLU A 58 -5.19 -19.99 -9.82
CA GLU A 58 -6.27 -19.10 -9.37
C GLU A 58 -6.52 -19.20 -7.85
N GLU A 59 -6.46 -20.40 -7.26
CA GLU A 59 -6.61 -20.59 -5.81
C GLU A 59 -5.52 -19.86 -4.99
N LYS A 60 -4.30 -19.74 -5.56
CA LYS A 60 -3.23 -18.95 -4.93
C LYS A 60 -3.52 -17.46 -5.00
N ILE A 61 -4.20 -16.99 -6.04
CA ILE A 61 -4.60 -15.58 -6.17
C ILE A 61 -5.70 -15.28 -5.14
N ASP A 62 -6.72 -16.13 -5.06
CA ASP A 62 -7.85 -15.94 -4.14
C ASP A 62 -7.44 -15.98 -2.66
N SER A 63 -6.41 -16.76 -2.33
CA SER A 63 -5.86 -16.82 -0.97
C SER A 63 -4.88 -15.70 -0.64
N PHE A 64 -4.40 -14.94 -1.64
CA PHE A 64 -3.44 -13.87 -1.44
C PHE A 64 -4.14 -12.54 -1.12
N ASN A 65 -3.72 -11.90 -0.02
CA ASN A 65 -4.13 -10.55 0.32
C ASN A 65 -2.90 -9.71 0.63
N VAL A 66 -2.90 -8.46 0.18
CA VAL A 66 -1.84 -7.51 0.48
C VAL A 66 -1.99 -7.05 1.93
N PRO A 67 -1.00 -7.26 2.82
CA PRO A 67 -1.09 -6.94 4.24
C PRO A 67 -0.82 -5.45 4.50
N ILE A 68 -1.43 -4.56 3.72
CA ILE A 68 -1.27 -3.11 3.81
C ILE A 68 -2.63 -2.49 4.05
N TYR A 69 -2.70 -1.63 5.08
CA TYR A 69 -3.87 -0.84 5.40
C TYR A 69 -3.51 0.64 5.33
N TYR A 70 -4.28 1.41 4.56
CA TYR A 70 -4.19 2.86 4.56
C TYR A 70 -5.20 3.39 5.56
N VAL A 71 -4.74 4.21 6.49
CA VAL A 71 -5.57 4.75 7.56
C VAL A 71 -6.09 6.14 7.16
N CYS A 72 -7.33 6.47 7.50
CA CYS A 72 -7.79 7.86 7.45
C CYS A 72 -7.49 8.56 8.79
N PRO A 73 -7.34 9.89 8.82
CA PRO A 73 -6.98 10.61 10.05
C PRO A 73 -7.86 10.28 11.25
N ARG A 74 -9.18 10.15 11.05
CA ARG A 74 -10.14 9.82 12.12
C ARG A 74 -9.88 8.47 12.77
N GLU A 75 -9.58 7.44 11.97
CA GLU A 75 -9.26 6.11 12.50
C GLU A 75 -7.95 6.13 13.31
N LEU A 76 -7.00 6.99 12.93
CA LEU A 76 -5.76 7.16 13.69
C LEU A 76 -6.01 7.88 15.02
N GLU A 77 -6.84 8.91 15.02
CA GLU A 77 -7.31 9.61 16.23
C GLU A 77 -7.96 8.61 17.20
N ASP A 78 -8.95 7.85 16.73
CA ASP A 78 -9.68 6.86 17.54
C ASP A 78 -8.73 5.86 18.22
N VAL A 79 -7.72 5.37 17.50
CA VAL A 79 -6.77 4.39 18.06
C VAL A 79 -5.81 5.02 19.08
N VAL A 80 -5.39 6.27 18.87
CA VAL A 80 -4.55 6.98 19.85
C VAL A 80 -5.34 7.28 21.12
N GLU A 81 -6.58 7.75 20.98
CA GLU A 81 -7.49 7.99 22.10
C GLU A 81 -7.77 6.70 22.89
N GLN A 82 -8.06 5.59 22.19
CA GLN A 82 -8.30 4.29 22.82
C GLN A 82 -7.06 3.78 23.56
N ASN A 83 -5.86 4.02 23.03
CA ASN A 83 -4.61 3.63 23.69
C ASN A 83 -4.34 4.45 24.97
N GLY A 84 -4.69 5.74 24.98
CA GLY A 84 -4.63 6.62 26.15
C GLY A 84 -3.23 6.93 26.69
N CYS A 85 -2.15 6.44 26.06
CA CYS A 85 -0.78 6.68 26.52
C CYS A 85 -0.13 7.91 25.87
N PHE A 86 -0.72 8.44 24.80
CA PHE A 86 -0.22 9.59 24.05
C PHE A 86 -1.32 10.63 23.85
N SER A 87 -0.94 11.91 23.79
CA SER A 87 -1.75 13.00 23.25
C SER A 87 -1.33 13.31 21.82
N ILE A 88 -2.28 13.72 20.98
CA ILE A 88 -2.01 14.22 19.64
C ILE A 88 -1.71 15.71 19.75
N GLU A 89 -0.46 16.09 19.47
CA GLU A 89 -0.06 17.50 19.42
C GLU A 89 -0.34 18.14 18.05
N ILE A 90 -0.06 17.38 16.97
CA ILE A 90 -0.24 17.82 15.58
C ILE A 90 -0.71 16.63 14.75
N MET A 91 -1.75 16.84 13.93
CA MET A 91 -2.16 15.91 12.89
C MET A 91 -2.38 16.67 11.59
N GLU A 92 -1.55 16.37 10.59
CA GLU A 92 -1.56 17.06 9.31
C GLU A 92 -1.52 16.05 8.16
N HIS A 93 -2.29 16.35 7.11
CA HIS A 93 -2.18 15.65 5.85
C HIS A 93 -1.12 16.32 4.98
N LEU A 94 -0.01 15.63 4.75
CA LEU A 94 1.02 16.12 3.84
C LEU A 94 0.54 16.00 2.39
N PRO A 95 0.67 17.05 1.56
CA PRO A 95 0.29 16.97 0.16
C PRO A 95 1.11 15.87 -0.54
N THR A 96 0.43 15.08 -1.36
CA THR A 96 1.04 13.97 -2.11
C THR A 96 2.19 14.50 -2.96
N MET A 97 3.42 14.07 -2.67
CA MET A 97 4.60 14.42 -3.48
C MET A 97 4.68 13.67 -4.82
N MET A 98 3.70 12.82 -5.12
CA MET A 98 3.62 12.06 -6.37
C MET A 98 2.58 12.70 -7.28
N GLU A 99 3.06 13.42 -8.29
CA GLU A 99 2.23 13.85 -9.42
C GLU A 99 1.65 12.62 -10.15
N SER A 100 0.51 12.75 -10.84
CA SER A 100 -0.14 11.60 -11.51
C SER A 100 0.74 10.94 -12.59
N ASP A 101 1.73 11.68 -13.09
CA ASP A 101 2.74 11.32 -14.08
C ASP A 101 3.73 10.21 -13.64
N THR A 102 3.48 9.56 -12.50
CA THR A 102 4.50 8.82 -11.74
C THR A 102 4.24 7.32 -11.60
N ILE A 103 3.08 6.74 -11.95
CA ILE A 103 2.91 5.28 -11.83
C ILE A 103 3.86 4.53 -12.77
N SER A 104 3.94 4.94 -14.04
CA SER A 104 4.90 4.38 -15.01
C SER A 104 6.35 4.57 -14.57
N LYS A 105 6.69 5.78 -14.07
CA LYS A 105 8.01 6.11 -13.53
C LYS A 105 8.35 5.34 -12.23
N ASN A 106 7.34 4.89 -11.47
CA ASN A 106 7.49 4.20 -10.18
C ASN A 106 7.25 2.69 -10.22
N SER A 107 7.08 2.07 -11.39
CA SER A 107 6.90 0.62 -11.48
C SER A 107 7.99 -0.19 -10.77
N LYS A 108 9.24 0.29 -10.80
CA LYS A 108 10.36 -0.27 -10.03
C LYS A 108 10.20 -0.11 -8.51
N HIS A 109 9.61 0.99 -8.05
CA HIS A 109 9.35 1.21 -6.62
C HIS A 109 8.26 0.26 -6.12
N VAL A 110 7.21 0.06 -6.93
CA VAL A 110 6.16 -0.93 -6.64
C VAL A 110 6.78 -2.34 -6.56
N ARG A 111 7.65 -2.72 -7.49
CA ARG A 111 8.42 -3.98 -7.41
C ARG A 111 9.20 -4.07 -6.10
N ALA A 112 10.00 -3.06 -5.77
CA ALA A 112 10.81 -3.07 -4.56
C ALA A 112 9.99 -3.26 -3.26
N ILE A 113 8.77 -2.71 -3.19
CA ILE A 113 7.88 -2.87 -2.03
C ILE A 113 7.26 -4.27 -2.00
N MET A 114 6.83 -4.78 -3.15
CA MET A 114 5.92 -5.93 -3.22
C MET A 114 6.61 -7.26 -3.55
N GLU A 115 7.79 -7.24 -4.15
CA GLU A 115 8.49 -8.42 -4.66
C GLU A 115 8.67 -9.50 -3.60
N GLY A 116 9.05 -9.12 -2.36
CA GLY A 116 9.20 -10.07 -1.27
C GLY A 116 7.90 -10.81 -0.92
N LEU A 117 6.76 -10.12 -0.94
CA LEU A 117 5.44 -10.73 -0.67
C LEU A 117 5.03 -11.68 -1.78
N PHE A 118 5.22 -11.28 -3.04
CA PHE A 118 4.89 -12.10 -4.19
C PHE A 118 5.80 -13.33 -4.28
N MET A 119 7.10 -13.16 -4.05
CA MET A 119 8.08 -14.25 -4.02
C MET A 119 7.69 -15.31 -2.98
N GLN A 120 7.33 -14.87 -1.77
CA GLN A 120 6.99 -15.77 -0.68
C GLN A 120 5.74 -16.60 -0.96
N HIS A 121 4.72 -16.03 -1.62
CA HIS A 121 3.43 -16.69 -1.82
C HIS A 121 3.35 -17.45 -3.15
N PHE A 122 3.84 -16.86 -4.23
CA PHE A 122 3.70 -17.39 -5.58
C PHE A 122 4.93 -18.13 -6.07
N GLY A 123 6.13 -17.72 -5.64
CA GLY A 123 7.41 -18.23 -6.13
C GLY A 123 8.24 -17.16 -6.84
N GLU A 124 9.55 -17.36 -6.94
CA GLU A 124 10.48 -16.44 -7.61
C GLU A 124 10.27 -16.45 -9.14
N GLU A 125 9.85 -17.59 -9.69
CA GLU A 125 9.73 -17.84 -11.11
C GLU A 125 8.72 -16.93 -11.83
N ILE A 126 7.77 -16.35 -11.10
CA ILE A 126 6.73 -15.49 -11.68
C ILE A 126 7.09 -14.00 -11.66
N LEU A 127 8.13 -13.60 -10.91
CA LEU A 127 8.34 -12.20 -10.55
C LEU A 127 8.65 -11.32 -11.75
N ASP A 128 9.56 -11.76 -12.62
CA ASP A 128 9.94 -10.98 -13.79
C ASP A 128 8.76 -10.81 -14.76
N GLU A 129 8.04 -11.89 -15.08
CA GLU A 129 6.85 -11.80 -15.95
C GLU A 129 5.75 -10.92 -15.33
N LEU A 130 5.51 -11.06 -14.02
CA LEU A 130 4.51 -10.26 -13.30
C LEU A 130 4.81 -8.76 -13.39
N PHE A 131 6.05 -8.38 -13.08
CA PHE A 131 6.42 -6.96 -13.05
C PHE A 131 6.63 -6.35 -14.43
N ASP A 132 7.01 -7.13 -15.44
CA ASP A 132 7.03 -6.69 -16.85
C ASP A 132 5.61 -6.45 -17.37
N LEU A 133 4.67 -7.35 -17.05
CA LEU A 133 3.26 -7.18 -17.40
C LEU A 133 2.65 -5.97 -16.67
N PHE A 134 2.96 -5.81 -15.38
CA PHE A 134 2.56 -4.63 -14.61
C PHE A 134 3.07 -3.34 -15.24
N HIS A 135 4.35 -3.27 -15.58
CA HIS A 135 4.94 -2.10 -16.24
C HIS A 135 4.24 -1.77 -17.58
N THR A 136 3.86 -2.80 -18.33
CA THR A 136 3.14 -2.66 -19.61
C THR A 136 1.74 -2.09 -19.40
N LYS A 137 0.95 -2.67 -18.48
CA LYS A 137 -0.41 -2.21 -18.20
C LYS A 137 -0.48 -0.79 -17.63
N VAL A 138 0.49 -0.42 -16.80
CA VAL A 138 0.59 0.96 -16.28
C VAL A 138 0.79 1.95 -17.43
N LYS A 139 1.70 1.66 -18.36
CA LYS A 139 1.93 2.52 -19.53
C LYS A 139 0.70 2.66 -20.43
N GLU A 140 -0.05 1.59 -20.63
CA GLU A 140 -1.27 1.62 -21.42
C GLU A 140 -2.34 2.52 -20.78
N GLN A 141 -2.50 2.47 -19.46
CA GLN A 141 -3.46 3.34 -18.75
C GLN A 141 -3.05 4.82 -18.80
N ASP A 142 -1.76 5.13 -18.68
CA ASP A 142 -1.26 6.51 -18.83
C ASP A 142 -1.58 7.07 -20.23
N SER A 143 -1.40 6.26 -21.28
CA SER A 143 -1.67 6.67 -22.67
C SER A 143 -3.15 6.87 -23.04
N VAL A 144 -4.08 6.38 -22.20
CA VAL A 144 -5.54 6.55 -22.39
C VAL A 144 -6.04 7.83 -21.70
N LEU A 145 -5.23 8.43 -20.82
CA LEU A 145 -5.56 9.64 -20.07
C LEU A 145 -4.96 10.92 -20.69
N GLU A 146 -4.12 10.81 -21.72
CA GLU A 146 -3.69 11.90 -22.62
C GLU A 146 -4.66 12.09 -23.80
#